data_AF-A0A2X2XBD4-F1
#
_entry.id   AF-A0A2X2XBD4-F1
#
_cell.length_a   1.000
_cell.length_b   1.000
_cell.length_c   1.000
_cell.angle_alpha   90.00
_cell.angle_beta   90.00
_cell.angle_gamma   90.00
#
_symmetry.space_group_name_H-M   'P 1'
#
loop_
_entity.id
_entity.type
_entity.pdbx_description
1 polymer ?
#
loop_
_entity_poly.entity_id
_entity_poly.type
_entity_poly.pdbx_seq_one_letter_code
_entity_poly.pdbx_strand_id
1 'polypeptide(L)'
;MNYFVYALEHTYTDETHTDSKFLGYFDDIEMLEKAKERALTLPGFGTYPDGLTIRKYELNKIHWQNGFNSVVGEIGRDYLNKEDVISEGSKSIKELNLQYVFQVSHTYTINTFLDDERIIGVFLDELQANDAVDNCKKKIGFKNYPDDFIVGRFTLNNFLWISGF
;
A
#
# COMPACT_ATOMS: atom_id res chain seq x y z
N MET A 1 19.09 -12.13 0.76
CA MET A 1 17.80 -12.64 1.27
C MET A 1 16.79 -11.52 1.09
N ASN A 2 15.66 -11.78 0.45
CA ASN A 2 14.63 -10.77 0.25
C ASN A 2 13.58 -10.89 1.35
N TYR A 3 13.00 -9.76 1.70
CA TYR A 3 12.02 -9.65 2.77
C TYR A 3 10.70 -9.13 2.23
N PHE A 4 9.60 -9.55 2.82
CA PHE A 4 8.29 -8.99 2.52
C PHE A 4 7.52 -8.66 3.81
N VAL A 5 6.61 -7.70 3.70
CA VAL A 5 5.63 -7.34 4.73
C VAL A 5 4.23 -7.62 4.22
N TYR A 6 3.32 -8.02 5.11
CA TYR A 6 1.92 -8.15 4.77
C TYR A 6 1.21 -6.81 4.90
N ALA A 7 0.26 -6.54 4.00
CA ALA A 7 -0.66 -5.42 4.10
C ALA A 7 -2.09 -5.96 4.14
N LEU A 8 -2.91 -5.36 4.99
CA LEU A 8 -4.35 -5.58 4.99
C LEU A 8 -5.03 -4.37 4.37
N GLU A 9 -5.87 -4.62 3.38
CA GLU A 9 -6.67 -3.60 2.68
C GLU A 9 -8.13 -4.05 2.68
N HIS A 10 -9.05 -3.11 2.61
CA HIS A 10 -10.47 -3.37 2.37
C HIS A 10 -10.92 -2.60 1.15
N THR A 11 -11.63 -3.23 0.22
CA THR A 11 -12.22 -2.55 -0.93
C THR A 11 -13.72 -2.80 -0.97
N TYR A 12 -14.46 -1.72 -1.20
CA TYR A 12 -15.90 -1.75 -1.45
C TYR A 12 -16.20 -1.07 -2.78
N THR A 13 -17.11 -1.66 -3.54
CA THR A 13 -17.61 -1.11 -4.81
C THR A 13 -19.13 -1.10 -4.78
N ASP A 14 -19.72 0.03 -5.13
CA ASP A 14 -21.15 0.17 -5.39
C ASP A 14 -21.41 0.53 -6.86
N GLU A 15 -22.64 0.95 -7.20
CA GLU A 15 -23.02 1.30 -8.56
C GLU A 15 -22.30 2.53 -9.13
N THR A 16 -21.70 3.37 -8.27
CA THR A 16 -21.18 4.69 -8.63
C THR A 16 -19.71 4.89 -8.27
N HIS A 17 -19.19 4.16 -7.30
CA HIS A 17 -17.86 4.39 -6.76
C HIS A 17 -17.20 3.13 -6.23
N THR A 18 -15.88 3.18 -6.17
CA THR A 18 -15.07 2.24 -5.42
C THR A 18 -14.24 2.98 -4.41
N ASP A 19 -14.20 2.45 -3.21
CA ASP A 19 -13.35 2.95 -2.14
C ASP A 19 -12.46 1.83 -1.62
N SER A 20 -11.19 2.14 -1.37
CA SER A 20 -10.20 1.23 -0.83
C SER A 20 -9.56 1.84 0.40
N LYS A 21 -9.58 1.10 1.51
CA LYS A 21 -8.98 1.50 2.79
C LYS A 21 -7.76 0.65 3.08
N PHE A 22 -6.67 1.30 3.45
CA PHE A 22 -5.50 0.65 4.00
C PHE A 22 -5.68 0.46 5.52
N LEU A 23 -5.53 -0.78 6.01
CA LEU A 23 -5.83 -1.14 7.40
C LEU A 23 -4.56 -1.30 8.24
N GLY A 24 -3.39 -1.50 7.62
CA GLY A 24 -2.10 -1.57 8.30
C GLY A 24 -1.12 -2.57 7.68
N TYR A 25 0.13 -2.51 8.15
CA TYR A 25 1.19 -3.46 7.83
C TYR A 25 1.41 -4.43 8.97
N PHE A 26 1.68 -5.70 8.62
CA PHE A 26 1.86 -6.80 9.56
C PHE A 26 3.12 -7.58 9.21
N ASP A 27 3.92 -7.88 10.22
CA ASP A 27 5.17 -8.62 10.04
C ASP A 27 4.96 -10.14 9.94
N ASP A 28 3.76 -10.61 10.30
CA ASP A 28 3.40 -12.01 10.41
C ASP A 28 1.93 -12.24 10.05
N ILE A 29 1.63 -13.42 9.50
CA ILE A 29 0.28 -13.77 9.09
C ILE A 29 -0.68 -13.92 10.27
N GLU A 30 -0.23 -14.37 11.44
CA GLU A 30 -1.10 -14.51 12.62
C GLU A 30 -1.55 -13.15 13.15
N MET A 31 -0.67 -12.14 13.10
CA MET A 31 -1.02 -10.77 13.49
C MET A 31 -1.98 -10.13 12.48
N LEU A 32 -1.78 -10.39 11.19
CA LEU A 32 -2.69 -9.96 10.16
C LEU A 32 -4.09 -10.56 10.33
N GLU A 33 -4.19 -11.88 10.58
CA GLU A 33 -5.48 -12.54 10.72
C GLU A 33 -6.26 -12.02 11.94
N LYS A 34 -5.57 -11.74 13.06
CA LYS A 34 -6.19 -11.05 14.21
C LYS A 34 -6.72 -9.66 13.85
N ALA A 35 -6.00 -8.91 13.03
CA ALA A 35 -6.45 -7.61 12.56
C ALA A 35 -7.64 -7.71 11.60
N LYS A 36 -7.66 -8.75 10.76
CA LYS A 36 -8.78 -9.07 9.87
C LYS A 36 -10.04 -9.43 10.66
N GLU A 37 -9.93 -10.30 11.67
CA GLU A 37 -11.02 -10.63 12.59
C GLU A 37 -11.57 -9.36 13.27
N ARG A 38 -10.68 -8.48 13.75
CA ARG A 38 -11.08 -7.19 14.31
C ARG A 38 -11.80 -6.33 13.29
N ALA A 39 -11.30 -6.22 12.06
CA ALA A 39 -11.92 -5.43 11.00
C ALA A 39 -13.36 -5.88 10.74
N LEU A 40 -13.62 -7.19 10.69
CA LEU A 40 -14.95 -7.76 10.48
C LEU A 40 -15.97 -7.42 11.59
N THR A 41 -15.53 -6.98 12.77
CA THR A 41 -16.43 -6.52 13.84
C THR A 41 -16.86 -5.05 13.69
N LEU A 42 -16.21 -4.30 12.81
CA LEU A 42 -16.46 -2.86 12.63
C LEU A 42 -17.49 -2.62 11.51
N PRO A 43 -18.34 -1.58 11.63
CA PRO A 43 -19.24 -1.16 10.56
C PRO A 43 -18.50 -0.90 9.22
N GLY A 44 -19.19 -1.09 8.10
CA GLY A 44 -18.58 -0.98 6.76
C GLY A 44 -17.75 -2.22 6.41
N PHE A 45 -16.68 -2.48 7.15
CA PHE A 45 -15.81 -3.66 6.93
C PHE A 45 -16.58 -4.98 7.09
N GLY A 46 -17.32 -5.14 8.19
CA GLY A 46 -18.14 -6.33 8.44
C GLY A 46 -19.36 -6.46 7.53
N THR A 47 -19.80 -5.36 6.90
CA THR A 47 -20.88 -5.36 5.90
C THR A 47 -20.40 -5.97 4.58
N TYR A 48 -19.12 -5.78 4.24
CA TYR A 48 -18.49 -6.27 3.01
C TYR A 48 -17.28 -7.16 3.33
N PRO A 49 -17.48 -8.33 3.94
CA PRO A 49 -16.38 -9.17 4.42
C PRO A 49 -15.44 -9.64 3.31
N ASP A 50 -15.98 -9.86 2.10
CA ASP A 50 -15.22 -10.27 0.92
C ASP A 50 -14.36 -9.14 0.33
N GLY A 51 -14.53 -7.91 0.82
CA GLY A 51 -13.71 -6.76 0.46
C GLY A 51 -12.30 -6.79 1.08
N LEU A 52 -12.07 -7.62 2.10
CA LEU A 52 -10.75 -7.73 2.75
C LEU A 52 -9.75 -8.46 1.85
N THR A 53 -8.66 -7.77 1.53
CA THR A 53 -7.58 -8.28 0.69
C THR A 53 -6.26 -8.26 1.45
N ILE A 54 -5.50 -9.34 1.33
CA ILE A 54 -4.15 -9.45 1.87
C ILE A 54 -3.17 -9.24 0.72
N ARG A 55 -2.25 -8.30 0.88
CA ARG A 55 -1.13 -8.08 -0.05
C ARG A 55 0.19 -8.39 0.60
N LYS A 56 1.20 -8.65 -0.23
CA LYS A 56 2.59 -8.79 0.19
C LYS A 56 3.44 -7.77 -0.56
N TYR A 57 4.15 -6.94 0.18
CA TYR A 57 5.10 -5.99 -0.38
C TYR A 57 6.52 -6.48 -0.12
N GLU A 58 7.25 -6.83 -1.17
CA GLU A 58 8.70 -7.02 -1.06
C GLU A 58 9.34 -5.69 -0.67
N LEU A 59 10.19 -5.73 0.37
CA LEU A 59 10.86 -4.56 0.92
C LEU A 59 11.91 -4.03 -0.06
N ASN A 60 12.06 -2.72 -0.10
CA ASN A 60 13.04 -1.99 -0.91
C ASN A 60 12.87 -2.16 -2.43
N LYS A 61 11.69 -2.61 -2.85
CA LYS A 61 11.31 -2.73 -4.26
C LYS A 61 10.34 -1.61 -4.63
N ILE A 62 10.63 -0.94 -5.74
CA ILE A 62 9.73 0.00 -6.39
C ILE A 62 8.78 -0.82 -7.27
N HIS A 63 7.55 -1.02 -6.77
CA HIS A 63 6.51 -1.82 -7.43
C HIS A 63 5.81 -1.05 -8.55
N TRP A 64 5.68 0.27 -8.40
CA TRP A 64 5.11 1.14 -9.42
C TRP A 64 6.17 2.08 -10.01
N GLN A 65 6.63 1.76 -11.23
CA GLN A 65 7.80 2.42 -11.82
C GLN A 65 7.46 3.44 -12.90
N ASN A 66 6.25 3.40 -13.44
CA ASN A 66 5.88 4.14 -14.64
C ASN A 66 5.27 5.51 -14.35
N GLY A 67 4.86 5.78 -13.11
CA GLY A 67 4.17 7.03 -12.76
C GLY A 67 2.86 7.22 -13.55
N PHE A 68 2.29 8.42 -13.46
CA PHE A 68 1.03 8.77 -14.13
C PHE A 68 1.27 9.15 -15.60
N ASN A 69 1.52 8.15 -16.46
CA ASN A 69 1.74 8.37 -17.91
C ASN A 69 0.43 8.46 -18.72
N SER A 70 -0.66 7.95 -18.18
CA SER A 70 -2.02 8.02 -18.75
C SER A 70 -3.03 7.81 -17.63
N VAL A 71 -4.21 8.43 -17.72
CA VAL A 71 -5.35 8.05 -16.87
C VAL A 71 -5.79 6.66 -17.34
N VAL A 72 -5.39 5.61 -16.63
CA VAL A 72 -5.81 4.24 -16.95
C VAL A 72 -7.00 3.88 -16.07
N GLY A 73 -8.14 3.59 -16.70
CA GLY A 73 -9.35 3.07 -16.05
C GLY A 73 -10.32 4.12 -15.50
N GLU A 74 -11.34 3.65 -14.77
CA GLU A 74 -11.98 4.48 -13.75
C GLU A 74 -10.91 4.97 -12.78
N ILE A 75 -11.09 6.19 -12.29
CA ILE A 75 -10.15 6.86 -11.40
C ILE A 75 -9.76 5.92 -10.25
N GLY A 76 -8.45 5.71 -10.04
CA GLY A 76 -7.92 4.94 -8.91
C GLY A 76 -7.42 3.52 -9.21
N ARG A 77 -7.38 3.03 -10.46
CA ARG A 77 -7.06 1.60 -10.68
C ARG A 77 -6.13 1.29 -11.87
N ASP A 78 -4.84 1.57 -11.73
CA ASP A 78 -3.83 0.62 -12.24
C ASP A 78 -3.59 -0.39 -11.15
N TYR A 79 -4.40 -1.45 -11.13
CA TYR A 79 -4.01 -2.64 -10.39
C TYR A 79 -2.63 -3.05 -10.88
N LEU A 80 -1.63 -3.02 -9.99
CA LEU A 80 -0.36 -3.68 -10.22
C LEU A 80 -0.69 -5.06 -10.79
N ASN A 81 -0.36 -5.25 -12.07
CA ASN A 81 -0.73 -6.43 -12.85
C ASN A 81 -0.34 -7.67 -12.05
N LYS A 82 -1.32 -8.36 -11.46
CA LYS A 82 -1.37 -9.76 -10.99
C LYS A 82 -0.12 -10.39 -10.34
N GLU A 83 0.89 -9.61 -10.04
CA GLU A 83 2.20 -10.08 -9.63
C GLU A 83 2.54 -9.38 -8.32
N ASP A 84 1.79 -9.78 -7.29
CA ASP A 84 2.25 -9.92 -5.91
C ASP A 84 3.45 -10.90 -5.81
N VAL A 85 4.35 -10.89 -6.80
CA VAL A 85 5.52 -11.76 -6.91
C VAL A 85 6.59 -11.17 -6.00
N ILE A 86 6.52 -11.61 -4.75
CA ILE A 86 7.71 -11.68 -3.91
C ILE A 86 8.68 -12.65 -4.57
N SER A 87 9.97 -12.30 -4.53
CA SER A 87 11.02 -13.17 -5.08
C SER A 87 10.96 -14.54 -4.40
N GLU A 88 11.24 -15.62 -5.14
CA GLU A 88 11.30 -16.96 -4.56
C GLU A 88 12.29 -17.01 -3.39
N GLY A 89 11.89 -17.63 -2.29
CA GLY A 89 12.68 -17.66 -1.05
C GLY A 89 12.62 -16.38 -0.22
N SER A 90 11.79 -15.39 -0.58
CA SER A 90 11.53 -14.23 0.29
C SER A 90 10.91 -14.65 1.61
N LYS A 91 11.32 -13.99 2.68
CA LYS A 91 10.85 -14.26 4.04
C LYS A 91 10.06 -13.09 4.60
N SER A 92 9.18 -13.39 5.54
CA SER A 92 8.47 -12.36 6.28
C SER A 92 9.47 -11.50 7.08
N ILE A 93 9.23 -10.19 7.19
CA ILE A 93 10.05 -9.30 8.01
C ILE A 93 10.01 -9.61 9.52
N LYS A 94 9.16 -10.54 9.98
CA LYS A 94 9.16 -11.04 11.37
C LYS A 94 10.55 -11.38 11.90
N GLU A 95 11.41 -12.01 11.07
CA GLU A 95 12.76 -12.39 11.51
C GLU A 95 13.70 -11.19 11.70
N LEU A 96 13.35 -10.01 11.19
CA LEU A 96 14.09 -8.76 11.40
C LEU A 96 13.72 -8.04 12.69
N ASN A 97 12.61 -8.43 13.34
CA ASN A 97 12.13 -7.83 14.60
C ASN A 97 12.04 -6.30 14.54
N LEU A 98 11.53 -5.78 13.42
CA LEU A 98 11.35 -4.34 13.19
C LEU A 98 10.14 -3.83 13.97
N GLN A 99 10.19 -2.57 14.40
CA GLN A 99 9.03 -1.88 14.97
C GLN A 99 8.21 -1.14 13.90
N TYR A 100 8.88 -0.67 12.84
CA TYR A 100 8.28 0.17 11.81
C TYR A 100 8.86 -0.15 10.44
N VAL A 101 8.10 0.23 9.41
CA VAL A 101 8.51 0.29 8.00
C VAL A 101 8.17 1.67 7.43
N PHE A 102 8.79 2.01 6.30
CA PHE A 102 8.54 3.26 5.59
C PHE A 102 7.82 2.97 4.28
N GLN A 103 6.66 3.59 4.07
CA GLN A 103 5.94 3.51 2.80
C GLN A 103 6.24 4.76 1.99
N VAL A 104 6.52 4.59 0.71
CA VAL A 104 6.49 5.69 -0.25
C VAL A 104 5.20 5.56 -1.06
N SER A 105 4.42 6.63 -1.12
CA SER A 105 3.29 6.78 -2.03
C SER A 105 3.42 8.07 -2.84
N HIS A 106 2.63 8.18 -3.90
CA HIS A 106 2.56 9.38 -4.74
C HIS A 106 1.10 9.69 -5.04
N THR A 107 0.72 10.94 -4.84
CA THR A 107 -0.65 11.41 -5.06
C THR A 107 -0.77 12.12 -6.39
N TYR A 108 -1.90 11.96 -7.06
CA TYR A 108 -2.21 12.74 -8.26
C TYR A 108 -3.69 13.04 -8.34
N THR A 109 -3.98 14.32 -8.56
CA THR A 109 -5.33 14.82 -8.76
C THR A 109 -5.70 14.62 -10.24
N ILE A 110 -6.57 13.64 -10.52
CA ILE A 110 -6.99 13.32 -11.90
C ILE A 110 -8.00 14.36 -12.44
N ASN A 111 -8.76 15.02 -11.56
CA ASN A 111 -9.62 16.18 -11.81
C ASN A 111 -9.90 16.90 -10.48
N THR A 112 -10.51 18.09 -10.48
CA THR A 112 -10.65 19.03 -9.33
C THR A 112 -11.18 18.48 -8.00
N PHE A 113 -11.57 17.21 -7.90
CA PHE A 113 -12.18 16.59 -6.73
C PHE A 113 -11.71 15.17 -6.42
N LEU A 114 -10.73 14.60 -7.13
CA LEU A 114 -10.32 13.21 -6.88
C LEU A 114 -8.80 13.03 -6.87
N ASP A 115 -8.29 12.84 -5.66
CA ASP A 115 -6.91 12.50 -5.38
C ASP A 115 -6.76 10.98 -5.43
N ASP A 116 -5.90 10.49 -6.32
CA ASP A 116 -5.48 9.08 -6.37
C ASP A 116 -4.13 8.97 -5.65
N GLU A 117 -4.06 8.21 -4.55
CA GLU A 117 -2.81 7.90 -3.86
C GLU A 117 -2.34 6.49 -4.24
N ARG A 118 -1.13 6.38 -4.78
CA ARG A 118 -0.55 5.09 -5.16
C ARG A 118 0.68 4.77 -4.36
N ILE A 119 0.68 3.59 -3.73
CA ILE A 119 1.86 3.05 -3.05
C ILE A 119 2.91 2.67 -4.09
N ILE A 120 4.08 3.26 -3.97
CA ILE A 120 5.25 3.00 -4.81
C ILE A 120 6.04 1.81 -4.26
N GLY A 121 6.19 1.74 -2.94
CA GLY A 121 6.93 0.66 -2.28
C GLY A 121 7.00 0.82 -0.77
N VAL A 122 7.51 -0.23 -0.13
CA VAL A 122 7.72 -0.29 1.32
C VAL A 122 9.20 -0.58 1.58
N PHE A 123 9.79 0.11 2.55
CA PHE A 123 11.23 0.20 2.76
C PHE A 123 11.57 -0.05 4.22
N LEU A 124 12.78 -0.56 4.46
CA LEU A 124 13.25 -0.89 5.82
C LEU A 124 13.53 0.37 6.63
N ASP A 125 14.04 1.40 5.98
CA ASP A 125 14.42 2.66 6.61
C ASP A 125 14.07 3.87 5.74
N GLU A 126 14.15 5.04 6.38
CA GLU A 126 13.84 6.33 5.77
C GLU A 126 14.82 6.71 4.65
N LEU A 127 16.10 6.30 4.76
CA LEU A 127 17.09 6.59 3.74
C LEU A 127 16.74 5.87 2.43
N GLN A 128 16.40 4.59 2.52
CA GLN A 128 15.98 3.78 1.37
C GLN A 128 14.68 4.30 0.75
N ALA A 129 13.73 4.76 1.56
CA ALA A 129 12.51 5.39 1.09
C ALA A 129 12.81 6.69 0.30
N ASN A 130 13.68 7.55 0.82
CA ASN A 130 14.07 8.79 0.14
C ASN A 130 14.88 8.53 -1.14
N ASP A 131 15.79 7.55 -1.13
CA ASP A 131 16.50 7.13 -2.34
C ASP A 131 15.53 6.66 -3.43
N ALA A 132 14.45 5.96 -3.05
CA ALA A 132 13.41 5.55 -3.98
C ALA A 132 12.65 6.75 -4.56
N VAL A 133 12.32 7.76 -3.73
CA VAL A 133 11.71 9.03 -4.18
C VAL A 133 12.62 9.72 -5.19
N ASP A 134 13.89 9.90 -4.88
CA ASP A 134 14.87 10.55 -5.76
C ASP A 134 15.06 9.82 -7.09
N ASN A 135 14.95 8.49 -7.08
CA ASN A 135 14.96 7.68 -8.28
C ASN A 135 13.68 7.83 -9.10
N CYS A 136 12.51 7.88 -8.46
CA CYS A 136 11.24 8.08 -9.14
C CYS A 136 11.14 9.48 -9.76
N LYS A 137 11.62 10.54 -9.09
CA LYS A 137 11.64 11.92 -9.62
C LYS A 137 12.34 12.08 -10.97
N LYS A 138 13.23 11.15 -11.33
CA LYS A 138 13.95 11.15 -12.62
C LYS A 138 13.14 10.50 -13.76
N LYS A 139 12.07 9.77 -13.45
CA LYS A 139 11.28 9.00 -14.42
C LYS A 139 10.11 9.82 -14.99
N ILE A 140 9.76 9.51 -16.24
CA ILE A 140 8.55 10.03 -16.88
C ILE A 140 7.33 9.55 -16.07
N GLY A 141 6.31 10.41 -15.91
CA GLY A 141 5.12 10.14 -15.09
C GLY A 141 5.23 10.64 -13.65
N PHE A 142 6.45 10.76 -13.12
CA PHE A 142 6.72 11.31 -11.78
C PHE A 142 7.40 12.68 -11.82
N LYS A 143 8.32 12.89 -12.77
CA LYS A 143 9.12 14.12 -12.88
C LYS A 143 8.30 15.41 -13.00
N ASN A 144 7.05 15.31 -13.48
CA ASN A 144 6.14 16.46 -13.63
C ASN A 144 5.46 16.84 -12.30
N TYR A 145 5.54 15.96 -11.31
CA TYR A 145 4.88 16.03 -10.00
C TYR A 145 5.88 15.65 -8.88
N PRO A 146 7.04 16.32 -8.79
CA PRO A 146 8.12 15.90 -7.90
C PRO A 146 7.82 16.09 -6.40
N ASP A 147 6.85 16.95 -6.07
CA ASP A 147 6.51 17.28 -4.68
C ASP A 147 5.35 16.44 -4.13
N ASP A 148 4.70 15.63 -4.98
CA ASP A 148 3.51 14.86 -4.61
C ASP A 148 3.85 13.46 -4.04
N PHE A 149 5.10 13.26 -3.63
CA PHE A 149 5.52 12.04 -2.93
C PHE A 149 5.26 12.17 -1.43
N ILE A 150 4.74 11.10 -0.83
CA ILE A 150 4.54 10.98 0.61
C ILE A 150 5.44 9.85 1.12
N VAL A 151 6.24 10.15 2.15
CA VAL A 151 6.99 9.15 2.90
C VAL A 151 6.35 8.99 4.27
N GLY A 152 5.66 7.88 4.49
CA GLY A 152 4.97 7.58 5.74
C GLY A 152 5.72 6.54 6.57
N ARG A 153 5.81 6.74 7.89
CA ARG A 153 6.31 5.73 8.82
C ARG A 153 5.15 4.96 9.44
N PHE A 154 5.12 3.65 9.27
CA PHE A 154 4.05 2.79 9.76
C PHE A 154 4.57 1.85 10.84
N THR A 155 3.92 1.87 12.00
CA THR A 155 4.16 0.88 13.06
C THR A 155 3.60 -0.47 12.64
N LEU A 156 4.42 -1.51 12.72
CA LEU A 156 4.02 -2.87 12.37
C LEU A 156 3.01 -3.42 13.38
N ASN A 157 2.12 -4.28 12.89
CA ASN A 157 1.05 -4.93 13.65
C ASN A 157 0.05 -3.95 14.29
N ASN A 158 0.05 -2.70 13.82
CA ASN A 158 -0.91 -1.70 14.24
C ASN A 158 -2.09 -1.65 13.27
N PHE A 159 -3.27 -1.96 13.77
CA PHE A 159 -4.52 -1.78 13.02
C PHE A 159 -4.93 -0.31 13.08
N LEU A 160 -4.98 0.35 11.91
CA LEU A 160 -5.09 1.81 11.81
C LEU A 160 -6.50 2.37 12.06
N TRP A 161 -7.50 1.50 12.16
CA TRP A 161 -8.90 1.90 12.29
C TRP A 161 -9.44 1.68 13.71
N ILE A 162 -10.13 2.69 14.22
CA ILE A 162 -10.77 2.64 15.55
C ILE A 162 -12.30 2.54 15.45
N SER A 163 -12.85 2.97 14.32
CA SER A 163 -14.25 2.82 13.93
C SER A 163 -14.29 2.18 12.54
N GLY A 164 -15.47 1.71 12.16
CA GLY A 164 -15.75 1.31 10.78
C GLY A 164 -15.59 2.45 9.77
N PHE A 165 -15.83 2.12 8.50
CA PHE A 165 -15.93 3.11 7.41
C PHE A 165 -17.38 3.22 6.91
#